data_AF-A0A9D7R2R8-F1
#
_entry.id   AF-A0A9D7R2R8-F1
#
_cell.length_a   1.000
_cell.length_b   1.000
_cell.length_c   1.000
_cell.angle_alpha   90.00
_cell.angle_beta   90.00
_cell.angle_gamma   90.00
#
_symmetry.space_group_name_H-M   'P 1'
#
loop_
_entity.id
_entity.type
_entity.pdbx_description
1 polymer ?
#
loop_
_entity_poly.entity_id
_entity_poly.type
_entity_poly.pdbx_seq_one_letter_code
_entity_poly.pdbx_strand_id
1 'polypeptide(L)'
;MLVDPNEIKSQLSEYIKKHSGAGIIIENSPVFLSNLPEKLEILTRRSNNKPRAPLCEYFQFNANKKFIEELIESRIYLTKTSIEIEHLTNPEDYIVLFPGAGTLDRVWSSGRFSDLCILLRKITPSKILICGDSRDRASANDIVKFSGIENIEDITGKTTLPQLVKLIGRSKLLISNESCAVHIAAAVGTKAVCISNGNHFGKFNPYPKSMAENIETLYPAEVNDHIDDYEVLIRRFAISSDIEINKISVESVFEVARNLLD
;
A
#
# COMPACT_ATOMS: atom_id res chain seq x y z
N MET A 1 -6.76 -35.05 -19.23
CA MET A 1 -7.81 -34.14 -19.71
C MET A 1 -7.22 -32.74 -19.61
N LEU A 2 -6.74 -32.19 -20.72
CA LEU A 2 -6.09 -30.87 -20.73
C LEU A 2 -7.19 -29.81 -20.59
N VAL A 3 -7.20 -29.10 -19.47
CA VAL A 3 -8.19 -28.06 -19.18
C VAL A 3 -7.82 -26.81 -19.98
N ASP A 4 -8.80 -26.21 -20.65
CA ASP A 4 -8.61 -25.00 -21.47
C ASP A 4 -8.15 -23.83 -20.58
N PRO A 5 -6.96 -23.24 -20.83
CA PRO A 5 -6.42 -22.13 -20.04
C PRO A 5 -7.35 -20.91 -19.94
N ASN A 6 -8.23 -20.69 -20.91
CA ASN A 6 -9.12 -19.53 -20.92
C ASN A 6 -10.33 -19.69 -19.97
N GLU A 7 -10.77 -20.93 -19.75
CA GLU A 7 -11.91 -21.25 -18.87
C GLU A 7 -11.54 -21.12 -17.39
N ILE A 8 -10.34 -21.59 -17.03
CA ILE A 8 -9.75 -21.38 -15.70
C ILE A 8 -9.63 -19.88 -15.40
N LYS A 9 -9.16 -19.12 -16.39
CA LYS A 9 -8.90 -17.69 -16.26
C LYS A 9 -10.18 -16.91 -15.96
N SER A 10 -11.29 -17.17 -16.67
CA SER A 10 -12.58 -16.50 -16.44
C SER A 10 -13.17 -16.82 -15.05
N GLN A 11 -13.15 -18.10 -14.65
CA GLN A 11 -13.66 -18.55 -13.35
C GLN A 11 -12.88 -17.95 -12.18
N LEU A 12 -11.54 -17.93 -12.27
CA LEU A 12 -10.69 -17.26 -11.28
C LEU A 12 -10.96 -15.76 -11.22
N SER A 13 -11.30 -15.13 -12.33
CA SER A 13 -11.47 -13.68 -12.42
C SER A 13 -12.78 -13.21 -11.83
N GLU A 14 -13.88 -13.91 -12.11
CA GLU A 14 -15.16 -13.68 -11.43
C GLU A 14 -15.07 -14.02 -9.96
N TYR A 15 -14.36 -15.10 -9.61
CA TYR A 15 -14.12 -15.45 -8.23
C TYR A 15 -13.32 -14.35 -7.51
N ILE A 16 -12.18 -13.91 -8.05
CA ILE A 16 -11.34 -12.84 -7.48
C ILE A 16 -12.14 -11.55 -7.36
N LYS A 17 -12.90 -11.14 -8.39
CA LYS A 17 -13.77 -9.95 -8.31
C LYS A 17 -14.80 -10.06 -7.19
N LYS A 18 -15.43 -11.23 -7.05
CA LYS A 18 -16.49 -11.47 -6.06
C LYS A 18 -15.95 -11.59 -4.63
N HIS A 19 -14.70 -12.01 -4.44
CA HIS A 19 -14.16 -12.37 -3.12
C HIS A 19 -13.04 -11.43 -2.61
N SER A 20 -12.35 -10.67 -3.47
CA SER A 20 -11.22 -9.79 -3.05
C SER A 20 -11.58 -8.31 -2.94
N GLY A 21 -12.71 -7.86 -3.49
CA GLY A 21 -13.05 -6.43 -3.57
C GLY A 21 -12.13 -5.60 -4.48
N ALA A 22 -11.13 -6.20 -5.12
CA ALA A 22 -10.31 -5.55 -6.14
C ALA A 22 -11.03 -5.62 -7.49
N GLY A 23 -11.24 -4.48 -8.13
CA GLY A 23 -11.83 -4.35 -9.47
C GLY A 23 -10.90 -4.82 -10.59
N ILE A 24 -10.33 -6.03 -10.50
CA ILE A 24 -9.46 -6.59 -11.53
C ILE A 24 -10.33 -7.28 -12.57
N ILE A 25 -10.45 -6.68 -13.75
CA ILE A 25 -11.06 -7.30 -14.93
C ILE A 25 -9.99 -8.10 -15.66
N ILE A 26 -10.15 -9.41 -15.70
CA ILE A 26 -9.44 -10.26 -16.66
C ILE A 26 -10.46 -10.57 -17.76
N GLU A 27 -10.26 -10.00 -18.94
CA GLU A 27 -11.19 -10.15 -20.08
C GLU A 27 -10.94 -11.46 -20.84
N ASN A 28 -11.96 -12.35 -20.89
CA ASN A 28 -12.81 -12.67 -22.06
C ASN A 28 -13.58 -14.03 -21.91
N SER A 29 -14.90 -13.95 -21.62
CA SER A 29 -16.11 -14.68 -22.14
C SER A 29 -16.08 -16.19 -22.55
N PRO A 30 -17.19 -17.00 -22.54
CA PRO A 30 -18.36 -17.09 -21.64
C PRO A 30 -18.85 -18.55 -21.28
N VAL A 31 -19.49 -18.70 -20.10
CA VAL A 31 -20.48 -19.72 -19.62
C VAL A 31 -20.08 -21.21 -19.41
N PHE A 32 -19.92 -21.66 -18.15
CA PHE A 32 -20.87 -22.56 -17.45
C PHE A 32 -20.54 -22.70 -15.95
N LEU A 33 -21.59 -22.77 -15.13
CA LEU A 33 -21.61 -22.99 -13.68
C LEU A 33 -22.25 -24.35 -13.39
N SER A 34 -21.58 -25.22 -12.64
CA SER A 34 -22.25 -26.29 -11.88
C SER A 34 -21.42 -26.99 -10.78
N ASN A 35 -20.11 -26.75 -10.61
CA ASN A 35 -19.28 -27.54 -9.67
C ASN A 35 -18.44 -26.72 -8.65
N LEU A 36 -18.92 -25.57 -8.18
CA LEU A 36 -18.28 -24.91 -7.04
C LEU A 36 -18.83 -25.51 -5.73
N PRO A 37 -17.97 -26.03 -4.83
CA PRO A 37 -18.44 -26.64 -3.58
C PRO A 37 -19.15 -25.60 -2.70
N GLU A 38 -20.32 -25.99 -2.20
CA GLU A 38 -21.23 -25.22 -1.32
C GLU A 38 -20.54 -24.60 -0.10
N LYS A 39 -19.35 -25.11 0.29
CA LYS A 39 -18.52 -24.62 1.39
C LYS A 39 -17.88 -23.24 1.16
N LEU A 40 -17.80 -22.75 -0.07
CA LEU A 40 -17.19 -21.44 -0.38
C LEU A 40 -18.08 -20.24 -0.03
N GLU A 41 -19.37 -20.46 0.26
CA GLU A 41 -20.30 -19.40 0.67
C GLU A 41 -19.94 -18.75 2.02
N ILE A 42 -19.09 -19.40 2.83
CA ILE A 42 -18.75 -18.94 4.18
C ILE A 42 -17.78 -17.74 4.14
N LEU A 43 -16.99 -17.57 3.08
CA LEU A 43 -16.02 -16.48 2.97
C LEU A 43 -16.54 -15.25 2.21
N THR A 44 -17.61 -15.37 1.43
CA THR A 44 -18.22 -14.26 0.68
C THR A 44 -19.58 -13.82 1.16
N ARG A 45 -20.12 -14.35 2.25
CA ARG A 45 -21.22 -13.65 2.90
C ARG A 45 -20.76 -12.22 3.16
N ARG A 46 -21.46 -11.25 2.54
CA ARG A 46 -21.88 -10.01 3.21
C ARG A 46 -22.59 -10.47 4.49
N SER A 47 -21.80 -10.89 5.45
CA SER A 47 -22.28 -11.28 6.74
C SER A 47 -22.65 -9.97 7.39
N ASN A 48 -23.94 -9.75 7.59
CA ASN A 48 -24.41 -8.82 8.62
C ASN A 48 -23.83 -9.19 10.01
N ASN A 49 -23.08 -10.31 10.15
CA ASN A 49 -22.22 -10.58 11.29
C ASN A 49 -20.80 -10.04 11.07
N LYS A 50 -20.58 -8.89 11.71
CA LYS A 50 -19.42 -8.47 12.49
C LYS A 50 -18.12 -9.29 12.26
N PRO A 51 -17.08 -8.71 11.64
CA PRO A 51 -15.75 -9.34 11.65
C PRO A 51 -15.21 -9.33 13.09
N ARG A 52 -15.00 -10.52 13.66
CA ARG A 52 -14.34 -10.75 14.97
C ARG A 52 -12.87 -11.18 14.83
N ALA A 53 -12.33 -11.12 13.63
CA ALA A 53 -11.00 -11.62 13.30
C ALA A 53 -9.92 -10.57 13.61
N PRO A 54 -8.74 -10.95 14.13
CA PRO A 54 -7.61 -10.04 14.31
C PRO A 54 -7.23 -9.34 13.01
N LEU A 55 -6.63 -8.13 13.07
CA LEU A 55 -6.17 -7.38 11.89
C LEU A 55 -5.42 -8.26 10.87
N CYS A 56 -4.54 -9.14 11.36
CA CYS A 56 -3.76 -10.01 10.50
C CYS A 56 -4.65 -10.92 9.64
N GLU A 57 -5.75 -11.46 10.16
CA GLU A 57 -6.66 -12.30 9.38
C GLU A 57 -7.45 -11.51 8.34
N TYR A 58 -7.71 -10.22 8.61
CA TYR A 58 -8.40 -9.32 7.69
C TYR A 58 -7.49 -8.78 6.58
N PHE A 59 -6.17 -8.76 6.81
CA PHE A 59 -5.19 -8.24 5.86
C PHE A 59 -5.20 -9.02 4.53
N GLN A 60 -5.22 -8.31 3.40
CA GLN A 60 -5.53 -8.89 2.09
C GLN A 60 -4.54 -9.98 1.68
N PHE A 61 -3.28 -9.90 2.11
CA PHE A 61 -2.30 -10.96 1.89
C PHE A 61 -2.76 -12.29 2.51
N ASN A 62 -3.24 -12.27 3.75
CA ASN A 62 -3.73 -13.47 4.44
C ASN A 62 -5.06 -13.95 3.88
N ALA A 63 -5.95 -13.03 3.50
CA ALA A 63 -7.19 -13.38 2.80
C ALA A 63 -6.92 -14.11 1.48
N ASN A 64 -6.00 -13.59 0.65
CA ASN A 64 -5.58 -14.22 -0.60
C ASN A 64 -4.91 -15.56 -0.35
N LYS A 65 -3.99 -15.64 0.62
CA LYS A 65 -3.33 -16.89 1.00
C LYS A 65 -4.35 -17.96 1.36
N LYS A 66 -5.30 -17.64 2.25
CA LYS A 66 -6.36 -18.56 2.68
C LYS A 66 -7.20 -19.04 1.50
N PHE A 67 -7.59 -18.12 0.61
CA PHE A 67 -8.32 -18.48 -0.60
C PHE A 67 -7.54 -19.49 -1.45
N ILE A 68 -6.24 -19.26 -1.70
CA ILE A 68 -5.44 -20.19 -2.50
C ILE A 68 -5.26 -21.53 -1.77
N GLU A 69 -5.02 -21.53 -0.46
CA GLU A 69 -4.92 -22.77 0.34
C GLU A 69 -6.17 -23.65 0.21
N GLU A 70 -7.35 -23.02 0.21
CA GLU A 70 -8.62 -23.72 0.01
C GLU A 70 -8.77 -24.22 -1.42
N LEU A 71 -8.34 -23.45 -2.41
CA LEU A 71 -8.39 -23.85 -3.82
C LEU A 71 -7.50 -25.06 -4.14
N ILE A 72 -6.33 -25.16 -3.52
CA ILE A 72 -5.36 -26.23 -3.76
C ILE A 72 -5.44 -27.36 -2.71
N GLU A 73 -6.35 -27.25 -1.74
CA GLU A 73 -6.50 -28.15 -0.59
C GLU A 73 -5.17 -28.43 0.15
N SER A 74 -4.30 -27.43 0.24
CA SER A 74 -2.96 -27.57 0.81
C SER A 74 -2.50 -26.27 1.48
N ARG A 75 -1.59 -26.40 2.46
CA ARG A 75 -1.07 -25.26 3.22
C ARG A 75 0.04 -24.54 2.46
N ILE A 76 0.02 -23.21 2.56
CA ILE A 76 1.06 -22.32 2.04
C ILE A 76 1.86 -21.78 3.23
N TYR A 77 3.17 -21.97 3.23
CA TYR A 77 4.04 -21.52 4.33
C TYR A 77 4.66 -20.14 4.07
N LEU A 78 3.94 -19.27 3.34
CA LEU A 78 4.34 -17.88 3.13
C LEU A 78 3.75 -17.00 4.25
N THR A 79 4.59 -16.19 4.90
CA THR A 79 4.19 -15.32 6.02
C THR A 79 4.13 -13.84 5.64
N LYS A 80 4.85 -13.43 4.60
CA LYS A 80 4.87 -12.08 4.04
C LYS A 80 5.28 -12.09 2.58
N THR A 81 5.03 -11.00 1.88
CA THR A 81 5.65 -10.75 0.57
C THR A 81 7.13 -10.42 0.78
N SER A 82 8.00 -10.98 -0.05
CA SER A 82 9.44 -10.70 -0.02
C SER A 82 9.97 -10.62 -1.45
N ILE A 83 10.81 -9.62 -1.73
CA ILE A 83 11.53 -9.48 -3.00
C ILE A 83 13.02 -9.36 -2.67
N GLU A 84 13.80 -10.32 -3.14
CA GLU A 84 15.26 -10.24 -3.03
C GLU A 84 15.80 -9.25 -4.07
N ILE A 85 16.65 -8.33 -3.61
CA ILE A 85 17.36 -7.41 -4.50
C ILE A 85 18.84 -7.74 -4.39
N GLU A 86 19.42 -8.15 -5.51
CA GLU A 86 20.85 -8.43 -5.61
C GLU A 86 21.69 -7.21 -5.17
N HIS A 87 22.69 -7.46 -4.33
CA HIS A 87 23.67 -6.49 -3.85
C HIS A 87 23.10 -5.35 -2.99
N LEU A 88 22.04 -5.60 -2.22
CA LEU A 88 21.63 -4.71 -1.13
C LEU A 88 22.61 -4.86 0.05
N THR A 89 23.71 -4.10 0.05
CA THR A 89 24.68 -4.12 1.16
C THR A 89 24.33 -3.08 2.20
N ASN A 90 24.10 -1.83 1.78
CA ASN A 90 23.62 -0.72 2.62
C ASN A 90 22.67 0.18 1.81
N PRO A 91 21.72 0.86 2.46
CA PRO A 91 20.96 1.92 1.82
C PRO A 91 21.88 3.01 1.25
N GLU A 92 21.58 3.44 0.03
CA GLU A 92 22.17 4.62 -0.60
C GLU A 92 21.63 5.90 0.07
N ASP A 93 22.37 7.02 -0.04
CA ASP A 93 22.06 8.26 0.70
C ASP A 93 20.94 9.10 0.05
N TYR A 94 19.76 8.49 -0.10
CA TYR A 94 18.56 9.18 -0.55
C TYR A 94 17.27 8.70 0.11
N ILE A 95 16.28 9.59 0.10
CA ILE A 95 14.90 9.37 0.51
C ILE A 95 14.04 9.36 -0.76
N VAL A 96 13.09 8.44 -0.85
CA VAL A 96 12.10 8.43 -1.94
C VAL A 96 10.81 9.08 -1.44
N LEU A 97 10.32 10.07 -2.17
CA LEU A 97 8.95 10.55 -2.07
C LEU A 97 8.11 9.94 -3.17
N PHE A 98 6.94 9.41 -2.82
CA PHE A 98 5.97 8.91 -3.78
C PHE A 98 4.60 9.56 -3.49
N PRO A 99 4.34 10.76 -4.03
CA PRO A 99 3.15 11.57 -3.73
C PRO A 99 1.91 11.11 -4.50
N GLY A 100 2.03 10.21 -5.47
CA GLY A 100 0.89 9.68 -6.20
C GLY A 100 0.04 8.71 -5.37
N ALA A 101 -1.24 8.62 -5.68
CA ALA A 101 -2.17 7.61 -5.16
C ALA A 101 -3.19 7.21 -6.22
N GLY A 102 -3.93 6.11 -5.99
CA GLY A 102 -4.91 5.61 -6.97
C GLY A 102 -6.10 6.55 -7.22
N THR A 103 -6.42 7.42 -6.26
CA THR A 103 -7.53 8.39 -6.34
C THR A 103 -7.12 9.70 -5.65
N LEU A 104 -7.72 10.82 -6.06
CA LEU A 104 -7.33 12.17 -5.60
C LEU A 104 -7.60 12.41 -4.11
N ASP A 105 -8.64 11.78 -3.53
CA ASP A 105 -8.97 11.86 -2.10
C ASP A 105 -7.91 11.22 -1.19
N ARG A 106 -7.02 10.39 -1.78
CA ARG A 106 -5.89 9.74 -1.10
C ARG A 106 -4.56 10.47 -1.34
N VAL A 107 -4.57 11.65 -1.97
CA VAL A 107 -3.35 12.42 -2.26
C VAL A 107 -3.15 13.49 -1.20
N TRP A 108 -2.14 13.32 -0.34
CA TRP A 108 -1.65 14.39 0.52
C TRP A 108 -1.04 15.51 -0.33
N SER A 109 -1.39 16.76 -0.03
CA SER A 109 -1.17 17.87 -0.97
C SER A 109 0.32 18.12 -1.25
N SER A 110 0.62 18.58 -2.47
CA SER A 110 1.98 18.96 -2.89
C SER A 110 2.60 19.98 -1.93
N GLY A 111 1.82 20.97 -1.47
CA GLY A 111 2.28 21.95 -0.48
C GLY A 111 2.71 21.31 0.85
N ARG A 112 1.99 20.31 1.34
CA ARG A 112 2.38 19.59 2.55
C ARG A 112 3.64 18.74 2.36
N PHE A 113 3.78 18.10 1.19
CA PHE A 113 5.04 17.45 0.83
C PHE A 113 6.20 18.46 0.71
N SER A 114 5.97 19.67 0.19
CA SER A 114 6.97 20.74 0.17
C SER A 114 7.45 21.14 1.56
N ASP A 115 6.50 21.38 2.47
CA ASP A 115 6.81 21.73 3.86
C ASP A 115 7.58 20.60 4.55
N LEU A 116 7.22 19.34 4.28
CA LEU A 116 7.95 18.18 4.77
C LEU A 116 9.39 18.15 4.26
N CYS A 117 9.62 18.41 2.97
CA CYS A 117 10.97 18.51 2.40
C CYS A 117 11.81 19.56 3.14
N ILE A 118 11.24 20.73 3.44
CA ILE A 118 11.91 21.80 4.17
C ILE A 118 12.32 21.32 5.57
N LEU A 119 11.47 20.58 6.28
CA LEU A 119 11.79 20.03 7.60
C LEU A 119 12.87 18.94 7.52
N LEU A 120 12.75 17.99 6.59
CA LEU A 120 13.73 16.92 6.38
C LEU A 120 15.14 17.48 6.09
N ARG A 121 15.22 18.56 5.31
CA ARG A 121 16.49 19.22 4.96
C ARG A 121 17.25 19.75 6.18
N LYS A 122 16.56 20.02 7.29
CA LYS A 122 17.18 20.48 8.55
C LYS A 122 17.90 19.37 9.31
N ILE A 123 17.55 18.10 9.06
CA ILE A 123 18.07 16.96 9.82
C ILE A 123 18.96 16.02 9.01
N THR A 124 18.89 16.05 7.67
CA THR A 124 19.71 15.17 6.83
C THR A 124 20.15 15.83 5.52
N PRO A 125 21.37 15.52 5.02
CA PRO A 125 21.80 15.93 3.70
C PRO A 125 21.32 15.07 2.54
N SER A 126 20.68 13.92 2.82
CA SER A 126 20.25 12.94 1.83
C SER A 126 19.51 13.57 0.66
N LYS A 127 19.77 13.05 -0.53
CA LYS A 127 19.04 13.44 -1.74
C LYS A 127 17.58 13.02 -1.63
N ILE A 128 16.66 13.82 -2.16
CA ILE A 128 15.24 13.45 -2.23
C ILE A 128 14.90 13.12 -3.68
N LEU A 129 14.39 11.92 -3.92
CA LEU A 129 13.94 11.48 -5.24
C LEU A 129 12.41 11.43 -5.26
N ILE A 130 11.78 12.25 -6.09
CA ILE A 130 10.33 12.18 -6.30
C ILE A 130 10.04 11.16 -7.40
N CYS A 131 9.41 10.05 -7.01
CA CYS A 131 8.98 8.97 -7.89
C CYS A 131 7.46 9.01 -8.08
N GLY A 132 6.98 8.43 -9.17
CA GLY A 132 5.55 8.40 -9.49
C GLY A 132 5.31 8.08 -10.95
N ASP A 133 4.05 8.05 -11.34
CA ASP A 133 3.61 7.97 -12.73
C ASP A 133 3.89 9.30 -13.45
N SER A 134 3.80 9.33 -14.79
CA SER A 134 3.93 10.57 -15.55
C SER A 134 2.84 11.59 -15.19
N ARG A 135 1.68 11.13 -14.74
CA ARG A 135 0.58 11.96 -14.23
C ARG A 135 0.92 12.71 -12.94
N ASP A 136 1.88 12.24 -12.17
CA ASP A 136 2.30 12.86 -10.90
C ASP A 136 3.28 14.03 -11.10
N ARG A 137 3.68 14.32 -12.35
CA ARG A 137 4.66 15.38 -12.68
C ARG A 137 4.25 16.76 -12.16
N ALA A 138 2.97 17.10 -12.25
CA ALA A 138 2.49 18.40 -11.77
C ALA A 138 2.71 18.55 -10.26
N SER A 139 2.35 17.52 -9.49
CA SER A 139 2.60 17.46 -8.05
C SER A 139 4.09 17.52 -7.73
N ALA A 140 4.93 16.80 -8.47
CA ALA A 140 6.39 16.82 -8.27
C ALA A 140 6.99 18.22 -8.53
N ASN A 141 6.55 18.89 -9.60
CA ASN A 141 6.97 20.26 -9.93
C ASN A 141 6.58 21.23 -8.82
N ASP A 142 5.34 21.14 -8.30
CA ASP A 142 4.90 21.95 -7.17
C ASP A 142 5.74 21.68 -5.92
N ILE A 143 6.05 20.40 -5.64
CA ILE A 143 6.89 20.02 -4.50
C ILE A 143 8.26 20.70 -4.58
N VAL A 144 8.93 20.57 -5.71
CA VAL A 144 10.26 21.17 -5.96
C VAL A 144 10.18 22.70 -5.86
N LYS A 145 9.20 23.30 -6.55
CA LYS A 145 9.06 24.75 -6.62
C LYS A 145 8.77 25.38 -5.26
N PHE A 146 7.82 24.83 -4.50
CA PHE A 146 7.38 25.42 -3.23
C PHE A 146 8.30 25.07 -2.05
N SER A 147 9.00 23.94 -2.10
CA SER A 147 10.02 23.64 -1.08
C SER A 147 11.22 24.57 -1.23
N GLY A 148 11.62 24.90 -2.46
CA GLY A 148 12.75 25.79 -2.75
C GLY A 148 14.10 25.26 -2.25
N ILE A 149 14.17 23.98 -1.88
CA ILE A 149 15.41 23.36 -1.39
C ILE A 149 16.20 22.74 -2.54
N GLU A 150 17.52 22.74 -2.40
CA GLU A 150 18.41 22.03 -3.31
C GLU A 150 18.38 20.52 -3.06
N ASN A 151 18.93 19.73 -4.00
CA ASN A 151 19.08 18.28 -3.89
C ASN A 151 17.74 17.49 -3.84
N ILE A 152 16.68 18.02 -4.45
CA ILE A 152 15.49 17.26 -4.85
C ILE A 152 15.56 16.99 -6.36
N GLU A 153 15.36 15.73 -6.76
CA GLU A 153 15.25 15.35 -8.16
C GLU A 153 13.88 14.74 -8.46
N ASP A 154 13.22 15.26 -9.49
CA ASP A 154 11.99 14.69 -10.02
C ASP A 154 12.28 13.63 -11.09
N ILE A 155 11.98 12.38 -10.75
CA ILE A 155 12.08 11.22 -11.61
C ILE A 155 10.72 10.53 -11.84
N THR A 156 9.61 11.24 -11.59
CA THR A 156 8.26 10.78 -11.98
C THR A 156 8.22 10.38 -13.45
N GLY A 157 7.57 9.28 -13.81
CA GLY A 157 7.48 8.77 -15.18
C GLY A 157 8.83 8.40 -15.85
N LYS A 158 9.97 8.44 -15.12
CA LYS A 158 11.30 8.10 -15.65
C LYS A 158 11.82 6.74 -15.16
N THR A 159 10.98 5.97 -14.47
CA THR A 159 11.34 4.66 -13.91
C THR A 159 10.35 3.60 -14.39
N THR A 160 10.87 2.41 -14.68
CA THR A 160 10.08 1.18 -14.83
C THR A 160 9.79 0.57 -13.46
N LEU A 161 8.81 -0.32 -13.36
CA LEU A 161 8.49 -0.96 -12.07
C LEU A 161 9.69 -1.70 -11.44
N PRO A 162 10.51 -2.49 -12.16
CA PRO A 162 11.72 -3.08 -11.58
C PRO A 162 12.76 -2.04 -11.11
N GLN A 163 12.88 -0.90 -11.80
CA GLN A 163 13.75 0.19 -11.37
C GLN A 163 13.21 0.86 -10.09
N LEU A 164 11.90 1.06 -10.00
CA LEU A 164 11.25 1.57 -8.79
C LEU A 164 11.47 0.64 -7.59
N VAL A 165 11.36 -0.67 -7.79
CA VAL A 165 11.67 -1.67 -6.74
C VAL A 165 13.10 -1.53 -6.24
N LYS A 166 14.08 -1.38 -7.15
CA LYS A 166 15.48 -1.18 -6.77
C LYS A 166 15.71 0.16 -6.07
N LEU A 167 15.08 1.23 -6.53
CA LEU A 167 15.18 2.56 -5.92
C LEU A 167 14.62 2.55 -4.50
N ILE A 168 13.42 1.99 -4.30
CA ILE A 168 12.84 1.88 -2.96
C ILE A 168 13.71 0.96 -2.09
N GLY A 169 14.13 -0.20 -2.62
CA GLY A 169 14.97 -1.14 -1.88
C GLY A 169 16.28 -0.55 -1.39
N ARG A 170 16.85 0.41 -2.11
CA ARG A 170 18.12 1.06 -1.74
C ARG A 170 17.94 2.40 -1.04
N SER A 171 16.74 2.91 -0.83
CA SER A 171 16.55 4.18 -0.13
C SER A 171 16.69 4.02 1.38
N LYS A 172 17.07 5.10 2.07
CA LYS A 172 17.05 5.15 3.54
C LYS A 172 15.62 5.11 4.10
N LEU A 173 14.71 5.76 3.37
CA LEU A 173 13.32 5.95 3.75
C LEU A 173 12.47 6.09 2.49
N LEU A 174 11.27 5.53 2.52
CA LEU A 174 10.16 5.88 1.63
C LEU A 174 9.16 6.73 2.40
N ILE A 175 8.67 7.81 1.81
CA ILE A 175 7.50 8.54 2.30
C ILE A 175 6.48 8.58 1.17
N SER A 176 5.30 8.02 1.41
CA SER A 176 4.30 7.85 0.36
C SER A 176 2.89 7.98 0.90
N ASN A 177 1.98 8.46 0.05
CA ASN A 177 0.56 8.15 0.24
C ASN A 177 0.35 6.63 0.19
N GLU A 178 -0.73 6.13 0.77
CA GLU A 178 -1.07 4.71 0.62
C GLU A 178 -1.16 4.35 -0.88
N SER A 179 -0.18 3.59 -1.37
CA SER A 179 0.07 3.33 -2.78
C SER A 179 0.89 2.05 -2.98
N CYS A 180 1.14 1.66 -4.22
CA CYS A 180 2.00 0.50 -4.52
C CYS A 180 3.41 0.62 -3.93
N ALA A 181 3.94 1.83 -3.74
CA ALA A 181 5.28 2.04 -3.20
C ALA A 181 5.41 1.52 -1.77
N VAL A 182 4.37 1.68 -0.94
CA VAL A 182 4.35 1.17 0.45
C VAL A 182 4.42 -0.35 0.47
N HIS A 183 3.71 -1.02 -0.45
CA HIS A 183 3.76 -2.48 -0.58
C HIS A 183 5.11 -2.98 -1.10
N ILE A 184 5.76 -2.22 -1.99
CA ILE A 184 7.13 -2.50 -2.42
C ILE A 184 8.08 -2.40 -1.21
N ALA A 185 8.00 -1.31 -0.42
CA ALA A 185 8.81 -1.13 0.78
C ALA A 185 8.63 -2.28 1.79
N ALA A 186 7.41 -2.77 1.96
CA ALA A 186 7.13 -3.96 2.78
C ALA A 186 7.86 -5.21 2.25
N ALA A 187 7.88 -5.39 0.93
CA ALA A 187 8.46 -6.57 0.30
C ALA A 187 10.01 -6.54 0.27
N VAL A 188 10.62 -5.37 0.19
CA VAL A 188 12.09 -5.21 0.09
C VAL A 188 12.74 -4.83 1.43
N GLY A 189 11.94 -4.56 2.47
CA GLY A 189 12.41 -4.24 3.82
C GLY A 189 12.81 -2.78 4.06
N THR A 190 12.48 -1.86 3.15
CA THR A 190 12.80 -0.42 3.29
C THR A 190 11.92 0.24 4.35
N LYS A 191 12.50 1.02 5.26
CA LYS A 191 11.74 1.83 6.21
C LYS A 191 10.76 2.75 5.46
N ALA A 192 9.50 2.84 5.89
CA ALA A 192 8.51 3.64 5.19
C ALA A 192 7.52 4.38 6.10
N VAL A 193 7.18 5.59 5.70
CA VAL A 193 6.03 6.35 6.18
C VAL A 193 4.90 6.22 5.17
N CYS A 194 3.77 5.68 5.60
CA CYS A 194 2.54 5.59 4.82
C CYS A 194 1.54 6.64 5.30
N ILE A 195 1.10 7.53 4.42
CA ILE A 195 0.09 8.56 4.70
C ILE A 195 -1.24 8.06 4.15
N SER A 196 -2.22 7.81 5.01
CA SER A 196 -3.50 7.20 4.63
C SER A 196 -4.66 7.95 5.26
N ASN A 197 -5.72 8.24 4.49
CA ASN A 197 -6.97 8.74 5.06
C ASN A 197 -7.83 7.63 5.72
N GLY A 198 -7.32 6.41 5.82
CA GLY A 198 -8.04 5.26 6.34
C GLY A 198 -8.76 4.44 5.27
N ASN A 199 -8.71 4.85 3.99
CA ASN A 199 -9.34 4.08 2.93
C ASN A 199 -8.81 2.63 2.91
N HIS A 200 -9.73 1.67 2.81
CA HIS A 200 -9.47 0.23 2.91
C HIS A 200 -8.73 -0.20 4.19
N PHE A 201 -9.03 0.45 5.32
CA PHE A 201 -8.43 0.11 6.60
C PHE A 201 -8.55 -1.39 6.89
N GLY A 202 -7.44 -1.95 7.33
CA GLY A 202 -7.25 -3.36 7.62
C GLY A 202 -6.96 -4.25 6.41
N LYS A 203 -7.35 -3.86 5.18
CA LYS A 203 -7.07 -4.67 3.98
C LYS A 203 -5.64 -4.49 3.50
N PHE A 204 -5.20 -3.24 3.43
CA PHE A 204 -3.90 -2.87 2.86
C PHE A 204 -3.02 -2.07 3.82
N ASN A 205 -3.63 -1.47 4.85
CA ASN A 205 -2.96 -0.66 5.87
C ASN A 205 -3.81 -0.65 7.16
N PRO A 206 -3.21 -0.57 8.37
CA PRO A 206 -1.77 -0.61 8.59
C PRO A 206 -1.26 -2.01 8.31
N TYR A 207 0.02 -2.12 7.95
CA TYR A 207 0.65 -3.42 7.85
C TYR A 207 0.71 -4.07 9.24
N PRO A 208 0.32 -5.35 9.40
CA PRO A 208 0.59 -6.08 10.63
C PRO A 208 2.09 -6.07 10.92
N LYS A 209 2.51 -5.73 12.14
CA LYS A 209 3.94 -5.66 12.51
C LYS A 209 4.69 -6.98 12.30
N SER A 210 3.99 -8.11 12.38
CA SER A 210 4.55 -9.43 12.05
C SER A 210 4.90 -9.63 10.56
N MET A 211 4.38 -8.77 9.67
CA MET A 211 4.66 -8.81 8.23
C MET A 211 5.64 -7.72 7.81
N ALA A 212 5.47 -6.50 8.33
CA ALA A 212 6.35 -5.37 8.05
C ALA A 212 6.41 -4.45 9.27
N GLU A 213 7.44 -4.62 10.10
CA GLU A 213 7.72 -3.74 11.25
C GLU A 213 8.30 -2.39 10.83
N ASN A 214 8.90 -2.34 9.64
CA ASN A 214 9.57 -1.18 9.04
C ASN A 214 8.62 -0.12 8.47
N ILE A 215 7.30 -0.29 8.63
CA ILE A 215 6.30 0.63 8.10
C ILE A 215 5.50 1.24 9.25
N GLU A 216 5.46 2.57 9.27
CA GLU A 216 4.60 3.36 10.12
C GLU A 216 3.53 4.05 9.27
N THR A 217 2.26 3.85 9.63
CA THR A 217 1.13 4.47 8.92
C THR A 217 0.52 5.57 9.77
N LEU A 218 0.39 6.77 9.19
CA LEU A 218 -0.30 7.89 9.80
C LEU A 218 -1.70 8.02 9.22
N TYR A 219 -2.64 8.35 10.10
CA TYR A 219 -4.02 8.65 9.76
C TYR A 219 -4.45 10.02 10.31
N PRO A 220 -5.58 10.58 9.82
CA PRO A 220 -6.27 11.66 10.50
C PRO A 220 -6.71 11.26 11.91
N ALA A 221 -6.94 12.25 12.78
CA ALA A 221 -7.34 12.03 14.17
C ALA A 221 -8.58 11.13 14.27
N GLU A 222 -9.54 11.28 13.36
CA GLU A 222 -10.79 10.51 13.34
C GLU A 222 -10.59 9.00 13.16
N VAL A 223 -9.42 8.58 12.65
CA VAL A 223 -9.02 7.17 12.59
C VAL A 223 -8.14 6.84 13.81
N ASN A 224 -7.19 7.72 14.15
CA ASN A 224 -6.25 7.47 15.26
C ASN A 224 -6.94 7.35 16.63
N ASP A 225 -8.03 8.09 16.85
CA ASP A 225 -8.81 8.05 18.11
C ASP A 225 -9.40 6.65 18.40
N HIS A 226 -9.44 5.79 17.37
CA HIS A 226 -9.93 4.42 17.46
C HIS A 226 -8.87 3.39 17.04
N ILE A 227 -7.58 3.75 17.02
CA ILE A 227 -6.52 2.87 16.48
C ILE A 227 -6.40 1.51 17.19
N ASP A 228 -6.84 1.44 18.45
CA ASP A 228 -6.87 0.21 19.24
C ASP A 228 -8.17 -0.60 19.04
N ASP A 229 -9.22 0.00 18.45
CA ASP A 229 -10.50 -0.64 18.13
C ASP A 229 -10.61 -0.95 16.63
N TYR A 230 -9.86 -1.98 16.23
CA TYR A 230 -9.84 -2.48 14.85
C TYR A 230 -11.22 -2.88 14.32
N GLU A 231 -12.13 -3.35 15.18
CA GLU A 231 -13.47 -3.74 14.75
C GLU A 231 -14.28 -2.51 14.30
N VAL A 232 -14.22 -1.41 15.07
CA VAL A 232 -14.84 -0.14 14.70
C VAL A 232 -14.23 0.42 13.42
N LEU A 233 -12.90 0.42 13.32
CA LEU A 233 -12.20 0.96 12.16
C LEU A 233 -12.46 0.16 10.88
N ILE A 234 -12.42 -1.18 10.94
CA ILE A 234 -12.76 -2.03 9.79
C ILE A 234 -14.20 -1.77 9.35
N ARG A 235 -15.16 -1.73 10.28
CA ARG A 235 -16.57 -1.46 9.93
C ARG A 235 -16.76 -0.12 9.22
N ARG A 236 -16.01 0.89 9.65
CA ARG A 236 -16.15 2.25 9.12
C ARG A 236 -15.38 2.47 7.82
N PHE A 237 -14.19 1.89 7.68
CA PHE A 237 -13.24 2.30 6.64
C PHE A 237 -12.72 1.16 5.72
N ALA A 238 -13.19 -0.08 5.90
CA ALA A 238 -12.79 -1.22 5.06
C ALA A 238 -13.09 -1.08 3.55
N ILE A 239 -14.04 -0.22 3.19
CA ILE A 239 -14.52 -0.05 1.81
C ILE A 239 -14.04 1.28 1.24
N SER A 240 -14.20 2.35 2.01
CA SER A 240 -13.84 3.71 1.59
C SER A 240 -13.63 4.58 2.82
N SER A 241 -12.92 5.70 2.65
CA SER A 241 -12.88 6.79 3.61
C SER A 241 -13.30 8.08 2.94
N ASP A 242 -14.09 8.89 3.63
CA ASP A 242 -14.47 10.25 3.25
C ASP A 242 -13.65 11.30 4.02
N ILE A 243 -12.68 10.87 4.83
CA ILE A 243 -11.84 11.78 5.60
C ILE A 243 -10.81 12.44 4.68
N GLU A 244 -10.68 13.76 4.83
CA GLU A 244 -9.67 14.53 4.12
C GLU A 244 -8.26 14.16 4.60
N ILE A 245 -7.44 13.61 3.70
CA ILE A 245 -6.06 13.20 4.00
C ILE A 245 -5.18 14.37 4.48
N ASN A 246 -5.47 15.60 4.04
CA ASN A 246 -4.76 16.80 4.46
C ASN A 246 -5.04 17.21 5.92
N LYS A 247 -5.85 16.48 6.68
CA LYS A 247 -5.90 16.61 8.14
C LYS A 247 -4.66 16.04 8.84
N ILE A 248 -3.89 15.19 8.16
CA ILE A 248 -2.60 14.71 8.66
C ILE A 248 -1.59 15.87 8.58
N SER A 249 -1.01 16.24 9.72
CA SER A 249 -0.07 17.36 9.84
C SER A 249 1.31 17.05 9.24
N VAL A 250 2.01 18.09 8.81
CA VAL A 250 3.39 17.93 8.29
C VAL A 250 4.32 17.49 9.41
N GLU A 251 4.10 18.05 10.60
CA GLU A 251 4.85 17.81 11.82
C GLU A 251 4.75 16.34 12.25
N SER A 252 3.55 15.75 12.24
CA SER A 252 3.38 14.34 12.58
C SER A 252 4.10 13.41 11.60
N VAL A 253 4.05 13.72 10.30
CA VAL A 253 4.76 12.93 9.27
C VAL A 253 6.27 13.10 9.44
N PHE A 254 6.73 14.31 9.72
CA PHE A 254 8.14 14.62 9.97
C PHE A 254 8.69 13.89 11.19
N GLU A 255 7.97 13.87 12.32
CA GLU A 255 8.45 13.18 13.52
C GLU A 255 8.61 11.67 13.31
N VAL A 256 7.67 11.04 12.60
CA VAL A 256 7.79 9.62 12.24
C VAL A 256 8.96 9.41 11.26
N ALA A 257 9.10 10.27 10.24
CA ALA A 257 10.22 10.18 9.30
C ALA A 257 11.57 10.35 9.99
N ARG A 258 11.69 11.29 10.94
CA ARG A 258 12.89 11.52 11.76
C ARG A 258 13.24 10.27 12.56
N ASN A 259 12.28 9.72 13.31
CA ASN A 259 12.51 8.51 14.11
C ASN A 259 12.90 7.29 13.27
N LEU A 260 12.44 7.20 12.01
CA LEU A 260 12.86 6.13 11.10
C LEU A 260 14.23 6.38 10.47
N LEU A 261 14.69 7.62 10.38
CA LEU A 261 16.03 7.95 9.87
C LEU A 261 17.14 7.78 10.92
N ASP A 262 16.79 7.95 12.19
CA ASP A 262 17.64 7.63 13.35
C ASP A 262 17.96 6.11 13.43
#